data_AF-A0A8T4JCU2-F1
#
_entry.id   AF-A0A8T4JCU2-F1
#
_cell.length_a   1.000
_cell.length_b   1.000
_cell.length_c   1.000
_cell.angle_alpha   90.00
_cell.angle_beta   90.00
_cell.angle_gamma   90.00
#
_symmetry.space_group_name_H-M   'P 1'
#
loop_
_entity.id
_entity.type
_entity.pdbx_description
1 polymer ?
#
loop_
_entity_poly.entity_id
_entity_poly.type
_entity_poly.pdbx_seq_one_letter_code
_entity_poly.pdbx_strand_id
1 'polypeptide(L)'
;NTPWDLLEKRYEYYSLVITAMFKAIGADIKNFELVRGSSFQRDGKFFEDVLHMATVASVHDAKKAGSEVVKQSDNPKVSGLIYPIMQALDEEYLGVDIQYGGVDQRKILMFAREYLPKVGYNARIEVMTPIIPGLVGEKMSASDPNSKIDLLDDEKTIKKKLNKAFCPEGEVKTNGVLAFMKHIMFIILEDAGKPFVIERPEKFGGTISFDNYDALEKAFVTKKLHPMDLKQGLAVELTKLVAPV
;
A
#
# COMPACT_ATOMS: atom_id res chain seq x y z
N ASN A 1 -13.00 7.22 9.85
CA ASN A 1 -12.49 8.32 10.70
C ASN A 1 -12.02 7.74 12.01
N THR A 2 -10.80 8.06 12.41
CA THR A 2 -10.24 7.67 13.71
C THR A 2 -10.79 8.60 14.80
N PRO A 3 -11.31 8.08 15.93
CA PRO A 3 -11.66 8.90 17.09
C PRO A 3 -10.47 9.68 17.65
N TRP A 4 -10.71 10.88 18.19
CA TRP A 4 -9.66 11.79 18.67
C TRP A 4 -8.80 11.19 19.78
N ASP A 5 -9.41 10.47 20.71
CA ASP A 5 -8.78 9.78 21.83
C ASP A 5 -7.88 8.60 21.40
N LEU A 6 -8.02 8.14 20.16
CA LEU A 6 -7.21 7.07 19.59
C LEU A 6 -6.09 7.55 18.67
N LEU A 7 -5.99 8.85 18.36
CA LEU A 7 -5.01 9.37 17.40
C LEU A 7 -3.57 9.08 17.83
N GLU A 8 -3.22 9.35 19.08
CA GLU A 8 -1.88 9.10 19.62
C GLU A 8 -1.50 7.62 19.54
N LYS A 9 -2.38 6.76 20.04
CA LYS A 9 -2.15 5.31 20.06
C LYS A 9 -1.98 4.73 18.66
N ARG A 10 -2.74 5.23 17.68
CA ARG A 10 -2.57 4.82 16.29
C ARG A 10 -1.27 5.35 15.69
N TYR A 11 -0.90 6.59 15.97
CA TYR A 11 0.38 7.13 15.52
C TYR A 11 1.55 6.30 16.06
N GLU A 12 1.55 5.98 17.36
CA GLU A 12 2.57 5.12 17.99
C GLU A 12 2.61 3.72 17.36
N TYR A 13 1.45 3.11 17.12
CA TYR A 13 1.38 1.81 16.44
C TYR A 13 2.01 1.87 15.04
N TYR A 14 1.60 2.84 14.21
CA TYR A 14 2.11 2.95 12.83
C TYR A 14 3.60 3.33 12.79
N SER A 15 4.09 4.17 13.71
CA SER A 15 5.50 4.56 13.73
C SER A 15 6.41 3.37 14.03
N LEU A 16 6.00 2.48 14.94
CA LEU A 16 6.70 1.24 15.23
C LEU A 16 6.64 0.26 14.06
N VAL A 17 5.44 -0.02 13.55
CA VAL A 17 5.21 -1.05 12.53
C VAL A 17 5.85 -0.67 11.19
N ILE A 18 5.72 0.58 10.73
CA ILE A 18 6.34 1.02 9.46
C ILE A 18 7.87 0.90 9.56
N THR A 19 8.45 1.35 10.67
CA THR A 19 9.90 1.24 10.90
C THR A 19 10.36 -0.22 10.91
N ALA A 20 9.60 -1.11 11.57
CA ALA A 20 9.88 -2.53 11.60
C ALA A 20 9.79 -3.16 10.20
N MET A 21 8.81 -2.78 9.38
CA MET A 21 8.68 -3.24 7.99
C MET A 21 9.92 -2.91 7.14
N PHE A 22 10.41 -1.67 7.20
CA PHE A 22 11.62 -1.28 6.46
C PHE A 22 12.85 -2.08 6.90
N LYS A 23 12.99 -2.30 8.21
CA LYS A 23 14.08 -3.14 8.75
C LYS A 23 13.94 -4.61 8.32
N ALA A 24 12.71 -5.14 8.29
CA ALA A 24 12.44 -6.53 7.91
C ALA A 24 12.87 -6.84 6.47
N ILE A 25 12.71 -5.89 5.55
CA ILE A 25 13.17 -6.02 4.16
C ILE A 25 14.65 -5.65 3.97
N GLY A 26 15.37 -5.29 5.04
CA GLY A 26 16.79 -4.94 4.98
C GLY A 26 17.08 -3.53 4.43
N ALA A 27 16.10 -2.63 4.39
CA ALA A 27 16.30 -1.27 3.90
C ALA A 27 17.20 -0.45 4.84
N ASP A 28 18.07 0.38 4.26
CA ASP A 28 18.81 1.40 5.01
C ASP A 28 17.87 2.56 5.36
N ILE A 29 17.57 2.70 6.65
CA ILE A 29 16.66 3.71 7.18
C ILE A 29 17.39 4.97 7.68
N LYS A 30 18.68 5.16 7.34
CA LYS A 30 19.45 6.34 7.77
C LYS A 30 18.81 7.66 7.36
N ASN A 31 18.21 7.71 6.16
CA ASN A 31 17.55 8.89 5.60
C ASN A 31 16.01 8.78 5.67
N PHE A 32 15.49 7.90 6.53
CA PHE A 32 14.05 7.74 6.73
C PHE A 32 13.59 8.61 7.91
N GLU A 33 12.58 9.44 7.67
CA GLU A 33 11.98 10.31 8.68
C GLU A 33 10.47 10.07 8.78
N LEU A 34 9.99 9.99 10.02
CA LEU A 34 8.56 9.97 10.32
C LEU A 34 8.13 11.35 10.82
N VAL A 35 7.47 12.11 9.95
CA VAL A 35 6.91 13.41 10.30
C VAL A 35 5.46 13.26 10.68
N ARG A 36 5.12 13.72 11.88
CA ARG A 36 3.75 13.71 12.37
C ARG A 36 3.01 14.93 11.86
N GLY A 37 1.95 14.76 11.04
CA GLY A 37 1.20 15.89 10.47
C GLY A 37 0.84 17.01 11.47
N SER A 38 0.37 16.65 12.67
CA SER A 38 0.02 17.65 13.70
C SER A 38 1.19 18.47 14.25
N SER A 39 2.45 18.15 13.93
CA SER A 39 3.63 18.95 14.31
C SER A 39 3.74 20.25 13.50
N PHE A 40 3.19 20.29 12.28
CA PHE A 40 3.23 21.48 11.42
C PHE A 40 1.85 21.91 10.92
N GLN A 41 0.89 20.99 10.76
CA GLN A 41 -0.45 21.31 10.25
C GLN A 41 -1.30 22.16 11.22
N ARG A 42 -0.83 22.37 12.46
CA ARG A 42 -1.43 23.26 13.45
C ARG A 42 -0.77 24.63 13.51
N ASP A 43 0.31 24.81 12.75
CA ASP A 43 0.98 26.09 12.67
C ASP A 43 0.07 27.15 12.03
N GLY A 44 0.19 28.39 12.51
CA GLY A 44 -0.64 29.50 12.04
C GLY A 44 -0.48 29.75 10.54
N LYS A 45 0.74 29.60 10.01
CA LYS A 45 1.03 29.80 8.60
C LYS A 45 0.44 28.68 7.75
N PHE A 46 0.54 27.43 8.18
CA PHE A 46 -0.11 26.30 7.49
C PHE A 46 -1.62 26.52 7.40
N PHE A 47 -2.26 26.89 8.51
CA PHE A 47 -3.70 27.10 8.53
C PHE A 47 -4.12 28.30 7.66
N GLU A 48 -3.33 29.38 7.64
CA GLU A 48 -3.56 30.51 6.73
C GLU A 48 -3.54 30.07 5.26
N ASP A 49 -2.59 29.23 4.87
CA ASP A 49 -2.51 28.74 3.48
C ASP A 49 -3.64 27.77 3.14
N VAL A 50 -4.13 26.98 4.10
CA VAL A 50 -5.37 26.19 3.94
C VAL A 50 -6.55 27.11 3.63
N LEU A 51 -6.69 28.21 4.38
CA LEU A 51 -7.75 29.20 4.14
C LEU A 51 -7.58 29.89 2.78
N HIS A 52 -6.35 30.28 2.41
CA HIS A 52 -6.06 30.90 1.12
C HIS A 52 -6.40 29.95 -0.04
N MET A 53 -5.95 28.69 0.02
CA MET A 53 -6.27 27.70 -1.00
C MET A 53 -7.78 27.41 -1.07
N ALA A 54 -8.50 27.48 0.06
CA ALA A 54 -9.95 27.34 0.10
C ALA A 54 -10.71 28.51 -0.59
N THR A 55 -10.07 29.67 -0.78
CA THR A 55 -10.67 30.78 -1.55
C THR A 55 -10.60 30.57 -3.07
N VAL A 56 -9.65 29.77 -3.54
CA VAL A 56 -9.44 29.50 -4.98
C VAL A 56 -9.99 28.13 -5.40
N ALA A 57 -10.05 27.16 -4.48
CA ALA A 57 -10.61 25.83 -4.72
C ALA A 57 -12.14 25.85 -4.66
N SER A 58 -12.79 25.38 -5.74
CA SER A 58 -14.24 25.26 -5.75
C SER A 58 -14.68 24.04 -4.93
N VAL A 59 -15.91 24.08 -4.40
CA VAL A 59 -16.53 22.91 -3.75
C VAL A 59 -16.59 21.71 -4.71
N HIS A 60 -16.81 21.96 -6.00
CA HIS A 60 -16.84 20.92 -7.02
C HIS A 60 -15.49 20.21 -7.12
N ASP A 61 -14.41 20.98 -7.22
CA ASP A 61 -13.06 20.43 -7.42
C ASP A 61 -12.55 19.73 -6.17
N ALA A 62 -12.76 20.32 -4.98
CA ALA A 62 -12.41 19.68 -3.71
C ALA A 62 -13.18 18.35 -3.51
N LYS A 63 -14.49 18.32 -3.83
CA LYS A 63 -15.29 17.08 -3.75
C LYS A 63 -14.82 16.04 -4.76
N LYS A 64 -14.51 16.47 -5.99
CA LYS A 64 -13.98 15.58 -7.04
C LYS A 64 -12.62 15.01 -6.62
N ALA A 65 -11.71 15.83 -6.12
CA ALA A 65 -10.40 15.44 -5.64
C ALA A 65 -10.47 14.34 -4.58
N GLY A 66 -11.32 14.52 -3.55
CA GLY A 66 -11.48 13.56 -2.47
C GLY A 66 -12.34 12.33 -2.78
N SER A 67 -12.94 12.22 -3.98
CA SER A 67 -13.99 11.23 -4.28
C SER A 67 -13.59 9.75 -4.12
N GLU A 68 -12.31 9.42 -4.29
CA GLU A 68 -11.80 8.04 -4.19
C GLU A 68 -11.11 7.72 -2.85
N VAL A 69 -10.80 8.76 -2.06
CA VAL A 69 -10.00 8.64 -0.82
C VAL A 69 -10.87 8.92 0.41
N VAL A 70 -11.71 9.94 0.35
CA VAL A 70 -12.62 10.29 1.44
C VAL A 70 -13.84 9.39 1.40
N LYS A 71 -14.24 8.89 2.57
CA LYS A 71 -15.46 8.08 2.71
C LYS A 71 -16.68 8.86 2.23
N GLN A 72 -17.35 8.34 1.21
CA GLN A 72 -18.57 8.91 0.67
C GLN A 72 -19.77 8.57 1.57
N SER A 73 -20.69 9.52 1.71
CA SER A 73 -21.92 9.39 2.48
C SER A 73 -22.98 10.36 1.96
N ASP A 74 -24.25 10.07 2.18
CA ASP A 74 -25.37 10.92 1.77
C ASP A 74 -25.29 12.34 2.34
N ASN A 75 -24.70 12.48 3.54
CA ASN A 75 -24.46 13.77 4.18
C ASN A 75 -22.96 13.98 4.44
N PRO A 76 -22.18 14.41 3.42
CA PRO A 76 -20.73 14.54 3.53
C PRO A 76 -20.35 15.63 4.54
N LYS A 77 -19.27 15.38 5.29
CA LYS A 77 -18.73 16.34 6.25
C LYS A 77 -17.80 17.33 5.57
N VAL A 78 -17.75 18.56 6.09
CA VAL A 78 -16.84 19.63 5.61
C VAL A 78 -15.38 19.18 5.60
N SER A 79 -14.98 18.31 6.54
CA SER A 79 -13.64 17.73 6.58
C SER A 79 -13.24 17.02 5.28
N GLY A 80 -14.20 16.48 4.53
CA GLY A 80 -13.93 15.84 3.24
C GLY A 80 -13.55 16.81 2.13
N LEU A 81 -13.95 18.09 2.23
CA LEU A 81 -13.56 19.15 1.31
C LEU A 81 -12.20 19.76 1.68
N ILE A 82 -11.88 19.78 2.97
CA ILE A 82 -10.59 20.30 3.49
C ILE A 82 -9.46 19.31 3.22
N TYR A 83 -9.75 17.99 3.20
CA TYR A 83 -8.72 16.95 3.10
C TYR A 83 -7.78 17.09 1.88
N PRO A 84 -8.25 17.28 0.63
CA PRO A 84 -7.35 17.45 -0.52
C PRO A 84 -6.50 18.71 -0.45
N ILE A 85 -7.00 19.78 0.18
CA ILE A 85 -6.26 21.04 0.39
C ILE A 85 -5.10 20.80 1.35
N MET A 86 -5.36 20.15 2.48
CA MET A 86 -4.31 19.84 3.45
C MET A 86 -3.24 18.92 2.86
N GLN A 87 -3.65 17.86 2.14
CA GLN A 87 -2.70 16.94 1.51
C GLN A 87 -1.83 17.62 0.44
N ALA A 88 -2.39 18.57 -0.33
CA ALA A 88 -1.60 19.35 -1.28
C ALA A 88 -0.56 20.24 -0.57
N LEU A 89 -0.96 20.92 0.50
CA LEU A 89 -0.05 21.79 1.26
C LEU A 89 1.02 21.00 2.01
N ASP A 90 0.79 19.74 2.36
CA ASP A 90 1.83 18.89 2.95
C ASP A 90 3.07 18.79 2.05
N GLU A 91 2.94 18.85 0.72
CA GLU A 91 4.08 18.84 -0.20
C GLU A 91 5.03 20.04 -0.01
N GLU A 92 4.45 21.23 0.20
CA GLU A 92 5.21 22.45 0.44
C GLU A 92 5.86 22.43 1.82
N TYR A 93 5.09 22.09 2.85
CA TYR A 93 5.54 22.19 4.23
C TYR A 93 6.49 21.07 4.65
N LEU A 94 6.48 19.94 3.94
CA LEU A 94 7.50 18.91 4.05
C LEU A 94 8.74 19.20 3.19
N GLY A 95 8.70 20.24 2.34
CA GLY A 95 9.83 20.62 1.50
C GLY A 95 10.23 19.56 0.47
N VAL A 96 9.25 18.83 -0.08
CA VAL A 96 9.52 17.70 -0.98
C VAL A 96 9.40 18.09 -2.46
N ASP A 97 10.16 17.37 -3.30
CA ASP A 97 10.07 17.45 -4.76
C ASP A 97 9.08 16.44 -5.37
N ILE A 98 8.84 15.33 -4.64
CA ILE A 98 8.07 14.17 -5.12
C ILE A 98 7.08 13.73 -4.04
N GLN A 99 5.82 13.53 -4.43
CA GLN A 99 4.85 12.77 -3.66
C GLN A 99 4.62 11.39 -4.31
N TYR A 100 4.66 10.35 -3.48
CA TYR A 100 4.46 8.97 -3.89
C TYR A 100 3.17 8.41 -3.27
N GLY A 101 2.31 7.80 -4.09
CA GLY A 101 1.05 7.23 -3.64
C GLY A 101 0.49 6.15 -4.57
N GLY A 102 -0.69 5.63 -4.24
CA GLY A 102 -1.42 4.73 -5.13
C GLY A 102 -2.20 5.47 -6.21
N VAL A 103 -2.60 4.78 -7.28
CA VAL A 103 -3.45 5.36 -8.35
C VAL A 103 -4.82 5.84 -7.84
N ASP A 104 -5.29 5.37 -6.69
CA ASP A 104 -6.49 5.87 -5.99
C ASP A 104 -6.32 7.30 -5.46
N GLN A 105 -5.08 7.77 -5.29
CA GLN A 105 -4.79 9.15 -4.89
C GLN A 105 -4.73 10.11 -6.08
N ARG A 106 -4.80 9.62 -7.33
CA ARG A 106 -4.58 10.42 -8.56
C ARG A 106 -5.33 11.74 -8.56
N LYS A 107 -6.59 11.76 -8.11
CA LYS A 107 -7.40 12.98 -8.13
C LYS A 107 -6.92 14.04 -7.13
N ILE A 108 -6.34 13.64 -5.99
CA ILE A 108 -5.74 14.55 -5.02
C ILE A 108 -4.37 15.04 -5.53
N LEU A 109 -3.55 14.15 -6.07
CA LEU A 109 -2.24 14.52 -6.64
C LEU A 109 -2.40 15.53 -7.80
N MET A 110 -3.39 15.32 -8.67
CA MET A 110 -3.69 16.29 -9.73
C MET A 110 -4.27 17.61 -9.19
N PHE A 111 -5.02 17.55 -8.09
CA PHE A 111 -5.48 18.75 -7.40
C PHE A 111 -4.29 19.55 -6.85
N ALA A 112 -3.32 18.91 -6.19
CA ALA A 112 -2.13 19.57 -5.68
C ALA A 112 -1.34 20.26 -6.79
N ARG A 113 -1.04 19.55 -7.89
CA ARG A 113 -0.37 20.12 -9.07
C ARG A 113 -1.08 21.32 -9.68
N GLU A 114 -2.42 21.35 -9.63
CA GLU A 114 -3.20 22.46 -10.19
C GLU A 114 -3.28 23.66 -9.23
N TYR A 115 -3.43 23.41 -7.93
CA TYR A 115 -3.77 24.44 -6.94
C TYR A 115 -2.57 25.01 -6.20
N LEU A 116 -1.47 24.26 -6.02
CA LEU A 116 -0.25 24.80 -5.42
C LEU A 116 0.28 26.04 -6.17
N PRO A 117 0.35 26.06 -7.52
CA PRO A 117 0.76 27.25 -8.27
C PRO A 117 -0.17 28.46 -8.08
N LYS A 118 -1.46 28.24 -7.79
CA LYS A 118 -2.42 29.33 -7.59
C LYS A 118 -2.22 30.07 -6.27
N VAL A 119 -1.54 29.44 -5.30
CA VAL A 119 -1.19 30.04 -4.01
C VAL A 119 0.31 30.37 -3.89
N GLY A 120 1.05 30.29 -5.00
CA GLY A 120 2.46 30.72 -5.07
C GLY A 120 3.49 29.61 -4.83
N TYR A 121 3.07 28.34 -4.78
CA TYR A 121 3.95 27.19 -4.57
C TYR A 121 4.20 26.40 -5.85
N ASN A 122 5.30 25.65 -5.90
CA ASN A 122 5.63 24.82 -7.06
C ASN A 122 4.71 23.58 -7.12
N ALA A 123 4.43 23.09 -8.33
CA ALA A 123 3.83 21.77 -8.49
C ALA A 123 4.90 20.68 -8.31
N ARG A 124 4.59 19.59 -7.59
CA ARG A 124 5.53 18.48 -7.34
C ARG A 124 5.38 17.37 -8.38
N ILE A 125 6.38 16.49 -8.42
CA ILE A 125 6.33 15.28 -9.23
C ILE A 125 5.44 14.26 -8.50
N GLU A 126 4.48 13.70 -9.23
CA GLU A 126 3.51 12.75 -8.70
C GLU A 126 3.83 11.36 -9.21
N VAL A 127 4.23 10.45 -8.32
CA VAL A 127 4.52 9.05 -8.66
C VAL A 127 3.41 8.16 -8.11
N MET A 128 2.77 7.41 -9.00
CA MET A 128 1.63 6.54 -8.66
C MET A 128 1.95 5.08 -8.92
N THR A 129 1.62 4.21 -7.95
CA THR A 129 1.70 2.75 -8.11
C THR A 129 0.33 2.11 -8.33
N PRO A 130 0.27 1.00 -9.08
CA PRO A 130 -0.98 0.28 -9.29
C PRO A 130 -1.50 -0.30 -7.98
N ILE A 131 -2.82 -0.42 -7.85
CA ILE A 131 -3.43 -1.12 -6.71
C ILE A 131 -3.18 -2.61 -6.86
N ILE A 132 -2.51 -3.20 -5.89
CA ILE A 132 -2.31 -4.65 -5.81
C ILE A 132 -3.64 -5.29 -5.37
N PRO A 133 -4.19 -6.26 -6.12
CA PRO A 133 -5.36 -7.02 -5.69
C PRO A 133 -5.11 -7.68 -4.33
N GLY A 134 -6.13 -7.70 -3.47
CA GLY A 134 -6.11 -8.46 -2.24
C GLY A 134 -6.12 -9.97 -2.50
N LEU A 135 -5.92 -10.74 -1.43
CA LEU A 135 -5.81 -12.21 -1.53
C LEU A 135 -7.06 -12.89 -2.09
N VAL A 136 -8.22 -12.26 -1.99
CA VAL A 136 -9.51 -12.79 -2.47
C VAL A 136 -9.83 -12.39 -3.92
N GLY A 137 -8.91 -11.73 -4.63
CA GLY A 137 -9.08 -11.34 -6.04
C GLY A 137 -9.81 -10.00 -6.26
N GLU A 138 -10.27 -9.37 -5.17
CA GLU A 138 -10.82 -8.01 -5.16
C GLU A 138 -9.87 -7.03 -4.47
N LYS A 139 -10.22 -5.74 -4.41
CA LYS A 139 -9.45 -4.76 -3.61
C LYS A 139 -9.40 -5.22 -2.14
N MET A 140 -8.25 -5.03 -1.49
CA MET A 140 -8.12 -5.27 -0.05
C MET A 140 -9.17 -4.45 0.70
N SER A 141 -9.87 -5.08 1.64
CA SER A 141 -10.88 -4.41 2.45
C SER A 141 -10.53 -4.52 3.93
N ALA A 142 -10.53 -3.39 4.63
CA ALA A 142 -10.41 -3.37 6.08
C ALA A 142 -11.56 -4.12 6.79
N SER A 143 -12.72 -4.29 6.12
CA SER A 143 -13.88 -4.97 6.69
C SER A 143 -13.88 -6.49 6.48
N ASP A 144 -13.04 -7.02 5.58
CA ASP A 144 -12.86 -8.47 5.42
C ASP A 144 -11.45 -8.87 5.88
N PRO A 145 -11.32 -9.45 7.09
CA PRO A 145 -10.05 -9.93 7.61
C PRO A 145 -9.36 -10.98 6.74
N ASN A 146 -10.09 -11.69 5.87
CA ASN A 146 -9.52 -12.70 4.98
C ASN A 146 -8.96 -12.10 3.68
N SER A 147 -9.27 -10.84 3.37
CA SER A 147 -8.83 -10.17 2.14
C SER A 147 -7.35 -9.73 2.18
N LYS A 148 -6.74 -9.70 3.37
CA LYS A 148 -5.37 -9.21 3.61
C LYS A 148 -4.61 -10.08 4.61
N ILE A 149 -3.28 -10.09 4.47
CA ILE A 149 -2.36 -10.54 5.53
C ILE A 149 -2.06 -9.34 6.41
N ASP A 150 -2.24 -9.49 7.71
CA ASP A 150 -1.81 -8.50 8.69
C ASP A 150 -0.34 -8.73 9.03
N LEU A 151 0.37 -7.66 9.38
CA LEU A 151 1.81 -7.75 9.70
C LEU A 151 2.06 -8.54 10.99
N LEU A 152 1.04 -8.66 11.84
CA LEU A 152 1.10 -9.41 13.09
C LEU A 152 0.39 -10.77 13.00
N ASP A 153 0.01 -11.22 11.80
CA ASP A 153 -0.58 -12.55 11.63
C ASP A 153 0.47 -13.65 11.92
N ASP A 154 0.08 -14.66 12.71
CA ASP A 154 0.93 -15.83 12.92
C ASP A 154 0.95 -16.77 11.69
N GLU A 155 1.91 -17.69 11.66
CA GLU A 155 2.08 -18.66 10.57
C GLU A 155 0.78 -19.42 10.25
N LYS A 156 0.03 -19.81 11.29
CA LYS A 156 -1.24 -20.55 11.14
C LYS A 156 -2.29 -19.69 10.44
N THR A 157 -2.37 -18.42 10.81
CA THR A 157 -3.31 -17.46 10.23
C THR A 157 -2.95 -17.14 8.78
N ILE A 158 -1.66 -16.91 8.49
CA ILE A 158 -1.16 -16.69 7.13
C ILE A 158 -1.52 -17.86 6.23
N LYS A 159 -1.18 -19.09 6.65
CA LYS A 159 -1.52 -20.32 5.91
C LYS A 159 -3.02 -20.44 5.68
N LYS A 160 -3.84 -20.19 6.71
CA LYS A 160 -5.30 -20.27 6.62
C LYS A 160 -5.87 -19.26 5.61
N LYS A 161 -5.37 -18.02 5.61
CA LYS A 161 -5.80 -16.95 4.69
C LYS A 161 -5.40 -17.27 3.25
N LEU A 162 -4.15 -17.69 3.03
CA LEU A 162 -3.66 -18.07 1.70
C LEU A 162 -4.37 -19.29 1.13
N ASN A 163 -4.70 -20.29 1.95
CA ASN A 163 -5.47 -21.44 1.49
C ASN A 163 -6.83 -21.02 0.91
N LYS A 164 -7.47 -20.01 1.52
CA LYS A 164 -8.74 -19.42 1.06
C LYS A 164 -8.60 -18.41 -0.08
N ALA A 165 -7.38 -17.96 -0.39
CA ALA A 165 -7.14 -16.97 -1.41
C ALA A 165 -7.64 -17.43 -2.79
N PHE A 166 -8.11 -16.49 -3.61
CA PHE A 166 -8.52 -16.76 -4.98
C PHE A 166 -7.27 -17.00 -5.84
N CYS A 167 -7.09 -18.23 -6.32
CA CYS A 167 -5.96 -18.63 -7.17
C CYS A 167 -6.38 -19.77 -8.10
N PRO A 168 -7.20 -19.52 -9.13
CA PRO A 168 -7.55 -20.52 -10.13
C PRO A 168 -6.31 -20.91 -10.95
N GLU A 169 -6.20 -22.18 -11.30
CA GLU A 169 -5.07 -22.69 -12.07
C GLU A 169 -5.00 -22.05 -13.46
N GLY A 170 -3.84 -21.49 -13.81
CA GLY A 170 -3.60 -20.83 -15.08
C GLY A 170 -4.20 -19.43 -15.23
N GLU A 171 -4.97 -18.93 -14.26
CA GLU A 171 -5.50 -17.57 -14.26
C GLU A 171 -4.49 -16.58 -13.65
N VAL A 172 -4.16 -15.53 -14.41
CA VAL A 172 -3.15 -14.54 -14.02
C VAL A 172 -3.79 -13.19 -13.69
N LYS A 173 -4.80 -12.75 -14.45
CA LYS A 173 -5.25 -11.34 -14.44
C LYS A 173 -5.89 -10.94 -13.12
N THR A 174 -6.65 -11.83 -12.50
CA THR A 174 -7.40 -11.57 -11.27
C THR A 174 -6.83 -12.34 -10.07
N ASN A 175 -5.60 -12.83 -10.18
CA ASN A 175 -4.98 -13.68 -9.19
C ASN A 175 -4.16 -12.86 -8.18
N GLY A 176 -4.75 -12.59 -7.02
CA GLY A 176 -4.10 -11.83 -5.94
C GLY A 176 -2.82 -12.47 -5.41
N VAL A 177 -2.72 -13.81 -5.47
CA VAL A 177 -1.49 -14.53 -5.07
C VAL A 177 -0.37 -14.21 -6.05
N LEU A 178 -0.62 -14.29 -7.36
CA LEU A 178 0.38 -13.94 -8.38
C LEU A 178 0.73 -12.45 -8.38
N ALA A 179 -0.23 -11.56 -8.12
CA ALA A 179 0.05 -10.14 -7.99
C ALA A 179 0.96 -9.84 -6.79
N PHE A 180 0.72 -10.49 -5.64
CA PHE A 180 1.58 -10.40 -4.47
C PHE A 180 2.99 -10.94 -4.77
N MET A 181 3.08 -12.07 -5.47
CA MET A 181 4.37 -12.61 -5.90
C MET A 181 5.13 -11.60 -6.76
N LYS A 182 4.48 -11.02 -7.76
CA LYS A 182 5.10 -10.09 -8.72
C LYS A 182 5.60 -8.81 -8.06
N HIS A 183 4.74 -8.16 -7.28
CA HIS A 183 4.98 -6.79 -6.83
C HIS A 183 5.67 -6.69 -5.47
N ILE A 184 5.73 -7.78 -4.72
CA ILE A 184 6.29 -7.78 -3.36
C ILE A 184 7.33 -8.90 -3.23
N MET A 185 6.93 -10.16 -3.37
CA MET A 185 7.80 -11.28 -3.00
C MET A 185 9.03 -11.39 -3.90
N PHE A 186 8.89 -11.32 -5.22
CA PHE A 186 10.03 -11.38 -6.13
C PHE A 186 10.96 -10.18 -5.99
N ILE A 187 10.44 -8.98 -5.73
CA ILE A 187 11.30 -7.80 -5.49
C ILE A 187 12.20 -8.03 -4.27
N ILE A 188 11.63 -8.49 -3.16
CA ILE A 188 12.38 -8.77 -1.92
C ILE A 188 13.40 -9.91 -2.13
N LEU A 189 13.01 -10.96 -2.85
CA LEU A 189 13.88 -12.11 -3.12
C LEU A 189 15.03 -11.74 -4.07
N GLU A 190 14.75 -10.95 -5.10
CA GLU A 190 15.74 -10.44 -6.06
C GLU A 190 16.76 -9.52 -5.36
N ASP A 191 16.29 -8.59 -4.52
CA ASP A 191 17.17 -7.73 -3.70
C ASP A 191 18.06 -8.56 -2.74
N ALA A 192 17.54 -9.67 -2.24
CA ALA A 192 18.29 -10.61 -1.40
C ALA A 192 19.17 -11.60 -2.19
N GLY A 193 19.12 -11.60 -3.53
CA GLY A 193 19.82 -12.56 -4.39
C GLY A 193 19.40 -14.02 -4.17
N LYS A 194 18.13 -14.26 -3.80
CA LYS A 194 17.58 -15.59 -3.50
C LYS A 194 16.50 -15.98 -4.51
N PRO A 195 16.42 -17.25 -4.91
CA PRO A 195 15.30 -17.73 -5.70
C PRO A 195 14.07 -17.99 -4.82
N PHE A 196 12.89 -18.05 -5.44
CA PHE A 196 11.68 -18.53 -4.78
C PHE A 196 11.63 -20.06 -4.84
N VAL A 197 11.67 -20.72 -3.68
CA VAL A 197 11.74 -22.18 -3.56
C VAL A 197 10.43 -22.73 -2.97
N ILE A 198 9.89 -23.76 -3.62
CA ILE A 198 8.75 -24.53 -3.10
C ILE A 198 9.20 -25.96 -2.85
N GLU A 199 9.21 -26.36 -1.58
CA GLU A 199 9.48 -27.73 -1.18
C GLU A 199 8.20 -28.57 -1.30
N ARG A 200 8.24 -29.61 -2.15
CA ARG A 200 7.13 -30.56 -2.31
C ARG A 200 7.65 -32.00 -2.41
N PRO A 201 6.87 -32.99 -1.94
CA PRO A 201 7.26 -34.40 -2.02
C PRO A 201 7.62 -34.84 -3.45
N GLU A 202 8.56 -35.80 -3.60
CA GLU A 202 8.97 -36.33 -4.91
C GLU A 202 7.80 -36.87 -5.75
N LYS A 203 6.80 -37.48 -5.10
CA LYS A 203 5.57 -37.95 -5.75
C LYS A 203 4.76 -36.85 -6.46
N PHE A 204 5.03 -35.58 -6.16
CA PHE A 204 4.41 -34.41 -6.79
C PHE A 204 5.41 -33.60 -7.63
N GLY A 205 6.55 -34.19 -8.00
CA GLY A 205 7.54 -33.58 -8.89
C GLY A 205 8.72 -32.90 -8.18
N GLY A 206 8.89 -33.11 -6.87
CA GLY A 206 10.06 -32.66 -6.09
C GLY A 206 10.18 -31.14 -5.94
N THR A 207 11.16 -30.69 -5.15
CA THR A 207 11.43 -29.26 -4.93
C THR A 207 11.61 -28.50 -6.24
N ILE A 208 10.96 -27.34 -6.34
CA ILE A 208 11.06 -26.44 -7.50
C ILE A 208 11.57 -25.07 -7.05
N SER A 209 12.29 -24.41 -7.94
CA SER A 209 12.91 -23.11 -7.71
C SER A 209 12.66 -22.19 -8.90
N PHE A 210 12.40 -20.92 -8.64
CA PHE A 210 12.18 -19.88 -9.65
C PHE A 210 13.09 -18.68 -9.38
N ASP A 211 13.91 -18.32 -10.36
CA ASP A 211 14.86 -17.21 -10.25
C ASP A 211 14.22 -15.84 -10.51
N ASN A 212 13.05 -15.81 -11.16
CA ASN A 212 12.31 -14.59 -11.46
C ASN A 212 10.81 -14.88 -11.63
N TYR A 213 10.02 -13.80 -11.60
CA TYR A 213 8.57 -13.89 -11.72
C TYR A 213 8.10 -14.49 -13.05
N ASP A 214 8.74 -14.17 -14.17
CA ASP A 214 8.33 -14.64 -15.50
C ASP A 214 8.42 -16.17 -15.61
N ALA A 215 9.45 -16.77 -15.00
CA ALA A 215 9.60 -18.22 -14.93
C ALA A 215 8.47 -18.86 -14.10
N LEU A 216 8.08 -18.23 -12.98
CA LEU A 216 6.97 -18.69 -12.15
C LEU A 216 5.61 -18.56 -12.86
N GLU A 217 5.34 -17.41 -13.48
CA GLU A 217 4.09 -17.17 -14.22
C GLU A 217 3.95 -18.19 -15.36
N LYS A 218 5.02 -18.43 -16.13
CA LYS A 218 5.02 -19.44 -17.20
C LYS A 218 4.72 -20.84 -16.67
N ALA A 219 5.31 -21.24 -15.54
CA ALA A 219 5.03 -22.54 -14.92
C ALA A 219 3.58 -22.65 -14.43
N PHE A 220 3.02 -21.55 -13.92
CA PHE A 220 1.62 -21.49 -13.47
C PHE A 220 0.62 -21.58 -14.65
N VAL A 221 0.85 -20.81 -15.71
CA VAL A 221 0.00 -20.82 -16.92
C VAL A 221 0.06 -22.16 -17.65
N THR A 222 1.24 -22.78 -17.71
CA THR A 222 1.41 -24.11 -18.31
C THR A 222 1.01 -25.26 -17.39
N LYS A 223 0.43 -24.97 -16.21
CA LYS A 223 -0.06 -25.94 -15.22
C LYS A 223 1.00 -26.89 -14.68
N LYS A 224 2.27 -26.47 -14.72
CA LYS A 224 3.39 -27.18 -14.10
C LYS A 224 3.54 -26.84 -12.61
N LEU A 225 2.99 -25.69 -12.21
CA LEU A 225 2.89 -25.24 -10.82
C LEU A 225 1.42 -25.24 -10.39
N HIS A 226 1.08 -26.10 -9.44
CA HIS A 226 -0.27 -26.19 -8.91
C HIS A 226 -0.56 -25.01 -7.95
N PRO A 227 -1.80 -24.45 -7.92
CA PRO A 227 -2.13 -23.33 -7.04
C PRO A 227 -1.87 -23.55 -5.55
N MET A 228 -2.05 -24.77 -5.06
CA MET A 228 -1.78 -25.10 -3.65
C MET A 228 -0.29 -25.02 -3.33
N ASP A 229 0.57 -25.48 -4.24
CA ASP A 229 2.03 -25.45 -4.06
C ASP A 229 2.50 -23.98 -3.99
N LEU A 230 1.99 -23.13 -4.89
CA LEU A 230 2.26 -21.70 -4.89
C LEU A 230 1.84 -21.02 -3.57
N LYS A 231 0.62 -21.30 -3.11
CA LYS A 231 0.09 -20.76 -1.84
C LYS A 231 0.93 -21.18 -0.64
N GLN A 232 1.37 -22.44 -0.60
CA GLN A 232 2.17 -22.97 0.51
C GLN A 232 3.59 -22.37 0.51
N GLY A 233 4.23 -22.27 -0.65
CA GLY A 233 5.52 -21.60 -0.79
C GLY A 233 5.45 -20.13 -0.37
N LEU A 234 4.42 -19.40 -0.85
CA LEU A 234 4.22 -18.01 -0.46
C LEU A 234 3.97 -17.88 1.06
N ALA A 235 3.22 -18.81 1.68
CA ALA A 235 2.98 -18.79 3.13
C ALA A 235 4.28 -18.90 3.94
N VAL A 236 5.21 -19.76 3.49
CA VAL A 236 6.51 -19.94 4.13
C VAL A 236 7.34 -18.67 4.03
N GLU A 237 7.46 -18.08 2.85
CA GLU A 237 8.25 -16.85 2.66
C GLU A 237 7.61 -15.65 3.38
N LEU A 238 6.29 -15.53 3.37
CA LEU A 238 5.58 -14.49 4.13
C LEU A 238 5.81 -14.63 5.63
N THR A 239 5.80 -15.85 6.16
CA THR A 239 6.05 -16.09 7.59
C THR A 239 7.46 -15.61 7.97
N LYS A 240 8.46 -15.86 7.12
CA LYS A 240 9.82 -15.34 7.32
C LYS A 240 9.87 -13.81 7.25
N LEU A 241 9.13 -13.22 6.32
CA LEU A 241 9.10 -11.77 6.11
C LEU A 241 8.49 -11.00 7.29
N VAL A 242 7.41 -11.53 7.88
CA VAL A 242 6.73 -10.85 9.00
C VAL A 242 7.31 -11.21 10.38
N ALA A 243 8.03 -12.33 10.51
CA ALA A 243 8.64 -12.75 11.78
C ALA A 243 9.49 -11.69 12.53
N PRO A 244 10.25 -10.79 11.86
CA PRO A 244 11.02 -9.75 12.56
C PRO A 244 10.21 -8.50 12.94
N VAL A 245 8.93 -8.40 12.54
CA VAL A 245 8.03 -7.27 12.83
C VAL A 245 7.33 -7.46 14.16
#